data_AF-A0A2A4RU12-F1
#
_entry.id   AF-A0A2A4RU12-F1
#
_cell.length_a   1.000
_cell.length_b   1.000
_cell.length_c   1.000
_cell.angle_alpha   90.00
_cell.angle_beta   90.00
_cell.angle_gamma   90.00
#
_symmetry.space_group_name_H-M   'P 1'
#
loop_
_entity.id
_entity.type
_entity.pdbx_description
1 polymer ?
#
loop_
_entity_poly.entity_id
_entity_poly.type
_entity_poly.pdbx_seq_one_letter_code
_entity_poly.pdbx_strand_id
1 'polypeptide(L)'
;MKNRIDGVSFVRPWVKEGMTETFEHSRVREGIFSLGYNETWVKVMQHKLCEGFLRPMAEYLAIKNREWRSSSVAVECSYYMMAWPMMSFMMVNDKAFKTLRAVITSARLIPWRKAPSLPERFAQNSPEGMKSLDARWRAWIRKLPWTSSSKKRC
;
A
#
# COMPACT_ATOMS: atom_id res chain seq x y z
N MET A 1 37.12 -2.47 -9.30
CA MET A 1 35.71 -2.04 -9.13
C MET A 1 34.83 -3.28 -8.99
N LYS A 2 34.29 -3.56 -7.80
CA LYS A 2 33.34 -4.67 -7.59
C LYS A 2 31.95 -4.21 -8.04
N ASN A 3 31.50 -4.67 -9.21
CA ASN A 3 30.11 -4.57 -9.62
C ASN A 3 29.28 -5.47 -8.71
N ARG A 4 28.73 -4.90 -7.64
CA ARG A 4 27.73 -5.56 -6.82
C ARG A 4 26.47 -5.64 -7.70
N ILE A 5 26.20 -6.83 -8.23
CA ILE A 5 24.91 -7.16 -8.81
C ILE A 5 23.96 -7.12 -7.62
N ASP A 6 23.30 -5.98 -7.43
CA ASP A 6 22.17 -5.88 -6.52
C ASP A 6 21.18 -6.94 -6.97
N GLY A 7 21.07 -8.01 -6.17
CA GLY A 7 20.11 -9.08 -6.40
C GLY A 7 18.76 -8.42 -6.62
N VAL A 8 18.22 -8.57 -7.83
CA VAL A 8 16.96 -7.98 -8.25
C VAL A 8 15.87 -8.62 -7.40
N SER A 9 15.61 -8.06 -6.22
CA SER A 9 14.40 -8.34 -5.49
C SER A 9 13.27 -7.80 -6.36
N PHE A 10 12.63 -8.71 -7.11
CA PHE A 10 11.44 -8.42 -7.89
C PHE A 10 10.30 -7.87 -7.02
N VAL A 11 10.38 -8.11 -5.71
CA VAL A 11 9.49 -7.55 -4.69
C VAL A 11 10.01 -6.17 -4.31
N ARG A 12 9.24 -5.13 -4.66
CA ARG A 12 9.55 -3.75 -4.27
C ARG A 12 9.53 -3.60 -2.74
N PRO A 13 10.38 -2.75 -2.14
CA PRO A 13 10.46 -2.58 -0.69
C PRO A 13 9.10 -2.38 -0.01
N TRP A 14 8.23 -1.53 -0.57
CA TRP A 14 6.89 -1.28 -0.02
C TRP A 14 5.99 -2.52 0.02
N VAL A 15 6.17 -3.49 -0.89
CA VAL A 15 5.42 -4.75 -0.86
C VAL A 15 5.91 -5.61 0.29
N LYS A 16 7.24 -5.73 0.45
CA LYS A 16 7.83 -6.48 1.55
C LYS A 16 7.42 -5.90 2.90
N GLU A 17 7.64 -4.60 3.10
CA GLU A 17 7.36 -3.97 4.38
C GLU A 17 5.86 -3.77 4.59
N GLY A 18 5.09 -3.49 3.54
CA GLY A 18 3.63 -3.50 3.63
C GLY A 18 3.11 -4.86 4.11
N MET A 19 3.65 -5.97 3.62
CA MET A 19 3.30 -7.30 4.13
C MET A 19 3.77 -7.48 5.58
N THR A 20 5.01 -7.12 5.91
CA THR A 20 5.54 -7.19 7.28
C THR A 20 4.59 -6.50 8.25
N GLU A 21 4.25 -5.23 7.99
CA GLU A 21 3.39 -4.42 8.85
C GLU A 21 1.94 -4.94 8.90
N THR A 22 1.40 -5.36 7.75
CA THR A 22 0.06 -5.96 7.68
C THR A 22 0.00 -7.22 8.57
N PHE A 23 1.00 -8.08 8.53
CA PHE A 23 1.04 -9.32 9.33
C PHE A 23 1.48 -9.11 10.78
N GLU A 24 2.34 -8.13 11.08
CA GLU A 24 2.75 -7.79 12.45
C GLU A 24 1.56 -7.38 13.30
N HIS A 25 0.64 -6.60 12.73
CA HIS A 25 -0.58 -6.21 13.42
C HIS A 25 -1.68 -7.25 13.34
N SER A 26 -1.50 -8.34 12.59
CA SER A 26 -2.52 -9.37 12.46
C SER A 26 -2.64 -10.24 13.70
N ARG A 27 -3.85 -10.73 13.96
CA ARG A 27 -4.12 -11.71 15.00
C ARG A 27 -4.79 -12.94 14.40
N VAL A 28 -4.40 -14.10 14.89
CA VAL A 28 -5.12 -15.35 14.68
C VAL A 28 -5.84 -15.67 15.97
N ARG A 29 -7.17 -15.80 15.90
CA ARG A 29 -7.98 -16.26 17.02
C ARG A 29 -8.91 -17.34 16.52
N GLU A 30 -8.85 -18.52 17.11
CA GLU A 30 -9.73 -19.65 16.79
C GLU A 30 -9.71 -20.04 15.29
N GLY A 31 -8.54 -19.95 14.66
CA GLY A 31 -8.37 -20.23 13.23
C GLY A 31 -8.87 -19.12 12.30
N ILE A 32 -9.45 -18.05 12.84
CA ILE A 32 -9.88 -16.87 12.11
C ILE A 32 -8.73 -15.85 12.12
N PHE A 33 -8.33 -15.44 10.92
CA PHE A 33 -7.33 -14.41 10.71
C PHE A 33 -7.98 -13.04 10.64
N SER A 34 -7.55 -12.11 11.49
CA SER A 34 -7.97 -10.70 11.46
C SER A 34 -6.75 -9.82 11.23
N LEU A 35 -6.79 -9.01 10.17
CA LEU A 35 -5.81 -7.94 9.95
C LEU A 35 -6.02 -6.85 10.99
N GLY A 36 -5.05 -6.66 11.89
CA GLY A 36 -5.07 -5.53 12.81
C GLY A 36 -4.44 -4.29 12.20
N TYR A 37 -4.38 -3.24 13.01
CA TYR A 37 -3.96 -1.92 12.59
C TYR A 37 -3.28 -1.18 13.74
N ASN A 38 -2.40 -0.25 13.38
CA ASN A 38 -1.87 0.72 14.32
C ASN A 38 -2.85 1.89 14.45
N GLU A 39 -3.45 2.07 15.63
CA GLU A 39 -4.46 3.10 15.89
C GLU A 39 -3.97 4.52 15.55
N THR A 40 -2.71 4.83 15.85
CA THR A 40 -2.09 6.12 15.55
C THR A 40 -2.01 6.34 14.04
N TRP A 41 -1.64 5.30 13.28
CA TRP A 41 -1.58 5.38 11.82
C TRP A 41 -2.97 5.55 11.21
N VAL A 42 -3.98 4.84 11.72
CA VAL A 42 -5.37 5.01 11.27
C VAL A 42 -5.83 6.45 11.48
N LYS A 43 -5.60 7.02 12.67
CA LYS A 43 -5.94 8.42 12.97
C LYS A 43 -5.28 9.41 12.02
N VAL A 44 -3.97 9.27 11.80
CA VAL A 44 -3.23 10.14 10.87
C VAL A 44 -3.76 10.02 9.45
N MET A 45 -4.02 8.80 8.97
CA MET A 45 -4.53 8.55 7.62
C MET A 45 -5.94 9.11 7.41
N GLN A 46 -6.83 8.92 8.39
CA GLN A 46 -8.18 9.47 8.34
C GLN A 46 -8.16 11.00 8.41
N HIS A 47 -7.31 11.59 9.26
CA HIS A 47 -7.13 13.04 9.30
C HIS A 47 -6.63 13.59 7.96
N LYS A 48 -5.56 13.02 7.38
CA LYS A 48 -5.08 13.39 6.04
C LYS A 48 -6.14 13.26 4.96
N LEU A 49 -6.99 12.24 5.05
CA LEU A 49 -8.09 12.04 4.10
C LEU A 49 -9.19 13.10 4.26
N CYS A 50 -9.53 13.49 5.50
CA CYS A 50 -10.52 14.53 5.77
C CYS A 50 -10.04 15.91 5.32
N GLU A 51 -8.78 16.25 5.56
CA GLU A 51 -8.18 17.52 5.16
C GLU A 51 -7.82 17.58 3.66
N GLY A 52 -8.04 16.49 2.90
CA GLY A 52 -7.71 16.42 1.48
C GLY A 52 -6.20 16.31 1.17
N PHE A 53 -5.34 16.18 2.18
CA PHE A 53 -3.89 16.03 2.02
C PHE A 53 -3.43 14.62 1.63
N LEU A 54 -4.29 13.60 1.78
CA LEU A 54 -3.93 12.25 1.37
C LEU A 54 -3.78 12.16 -0.16
N ARG A 55 -2.56 11.88 -0.63
CA ARG A 55 -2.27 11.80 -2.08
C ARG A 55 -2.97 10.60 -2.72
N PRO A 56 -3.26 10.66 -4.03
CA PRO A 56 -3.72 9.51 -4.79
C PRO A 56 -2.79 8.30 -4.65
N MET A 57 -3.34 7.09 -4.57
CA MET A 57 -2.57 5.85 -4.51
C MET A 57 -1.55 5.74 -5.65
N ALA A 58 -1.89 6.24 -6.84
CA ALA A 58 -1.00 6.23 -8.00
C ALA A 58 0.32 6.98 -7.75
N GLU A 59 0.27 8.07 -6.98
CA GLU A 59 1.45 8.86 -6.64
C GLU A 59 2.36 8.08 -5.69
N TYR A 60 1.80 7.40 -4.70
CA TYR A 60 2.60 6.52 -3.83
C TYR A 60 3.21 5.36 -4.61
N LEU A 61 2.47 4.74 -5.53
CA LEU A 61 3.00 3.68 -6.40
C LEU A 61 4.11 4.17 -7.34
N ALA A 62 4.12 5.44 -7.70
CA ALA A 62 5.13 6.04 -8.58
C ALA A 62 6.49 6.27 -7.87
N ILE A 63 6.52 6.29 -6.54
CA ILE A 63 7.74 6.48 -5.73
C ILE A 63 8.77 5.38 -6.07
N LYS A 64 10.01 5.77 -6.33
CA LYS A 64 11.08 4.84 -6.70
C LYS A 64 11.46 4.00 -5.49
N ASN A 65 11.91 2.76 -5.72
CA ASN A 65 12.28 1.83 -4.63
C ASN A 65 13.30 2.44 -3.65
N ARG A 66 14.26 3.25 -4.13
CA ARG A 66 15.28 3.91 -3.29
C ARG A 66 14.73 5.00 -2.36
N GLU A 67 13.51 5.47 -2.64
CA GLU A 67 12.83 6.55 -1.91
C GLU A 67 11.83 5.99 -0.89
N TRP A 68 11.60 4.69 -0.89
CA TRP A 68 10.79 3.97 0.09
C TRP A 68 11.63 3.68 1.34
N ARG A 69 11.94 4.73 2.11
CA ARG A 69 12.73 4.69 3.36
C ARG A 69 12.22 5.71 4.38
N SER A 70 12.45 5.48 5.66
CA SER A 70 11.91 6.32 6.76
C SER A 70 12.26 7.80 6.67
N SER A 71 13.46 8.15 6.19
CA SER A 71 13.91 9.54 6.05
C SER A 71 13.45 10.24 4.77
N SER A 72 12.67 9.58 3.92
CA SER A 72 12.32 10.12 2.60
C SER A 72 11.07 10.99 2.64
N VAL A 73 11.21 12.22 2.17
CA VAL A 73 10.10 13.17 1.97
C VAL A 73 9.07 12.65 0.95
N ALA A 74 9.48 11.78 0.02
CA ALA A 74 8.58 11.20 -0.97
C ALA A 74 7.44 10.40 -0.31
N VAL A 75 7.75 9.68 0.77
CA VAL A 75 6.80 8.93 1.62
C VAL A 75 6.46 9.70 2.91
N GLU A 76 6.65 11.02 2.89
CA GLU A 76 6.27 11.92 4.00
C GLU A 76 6.95 11.55 5.32
N CYS A 77 8.20 11.06 5.25
CA CYS A 77 8.96 10.51 6.37
C CYS A 77 8.19 9.43 7.17
N SER A 78 7.19 8.81 6.53
CA SER A 78 6.18 7.96 7.15
C SER A 78 6.03 6.65 6.37
N TYR A 79 7.19 6.06 6.06
CA TYR A 79 7.33 4.87 5.22
C TYR A 79 6.34 3.75 5.57
N TYR A 80 6.40 3.24 6.81
CA TYR A 80 5.57 2.13 7.28
C TYR A 80 4.09 2.51 7.33
N MET A 81 3.80 3.73 7.78
CA MET A 81 2.44 4.28 7.84
C MET A 81 1.76 4.37 6.47
N MET A 82 2.51 4.51 5.37
CA MET A 82 1.96 4.54 4.01
C MET A 82 1.95 3.16 3.34
N ALA A 83 2.96 2.33 3.60
CA ALA A 83 3.02 0.97 3.06
C ALA A 83 1.92 0.07 3.64
N TRP A 84 1.67 0.15 4.95
CA TRP A 84 0.64 -0.62 5.65
C TRP A 84 -0.78 -0.45 5.07
N PRO A 85 -1.36 0.76 4.94
CA PRO A 85 -2.74 0.92 4.49
C PRO A 85 -2.91 0.53 3.02
N MET A 86 -1.88 0.68 2.19
CA MET A 86 -1.92 0.21 0.81
C MET A 86 -1.95 -1.32 0.75
N MET A 87 -1.08 -2.00 1.50
CA MET A 87 -1.05 -3.46 1.51
C MET A 87 -2.29 -4.06 2.18
N SER A 88 -2.65 -3.57 3.37
CA SER A 88 -3.82 -4.04 4.11
C SER A 88 -5.10 -3.94 3.28
N PHE A 89 -5.30 -2.82 2.56
CA PHE A 89 -6.40 -2.69 1.61
C PHE A 89 -6.37 -3.75 0.50
N MET A 90 -5.21 -3.98 -0.11
CA MET A 90 -5.05 -5.00 -1.14
C MET A 90 -5.32 -6.41 -0.62
N MET A 91 -5.11 -6.66 0.67
CA MET A 91 -5.33 -7.97 1.28
C MET A 91 -6.79 -8.20 1.69
N VAL A 92 -7.52 -7.17 2.15
CA VAL A 92 -8.94 -7.32 2.58
C VAL A 92 -9.95 -7.21 1.44
N ASN A 93 -9.58 -6.60 0.31
CA ASN A 93 -10.50 -6.33 -0.78
C ASN A 93 -10.22 -7.27 -1.96
N ASP A 94 -11.14 -8.20 -2.24
CA ASP A 94 -10.96 -9.22 -3.28
C ASP A 94 -10.58 -8.66 -4.65
N LYS A 95 -11.18 -7.54 -5.06
CA LYS A 95 -10.86 -6.89 -6.35
C LYS A 95 -9.44 -6.34 -6.32
N ALA A 96 -9.07 -5.65 -5.26
CA ALA A 96 -7.72 -5.11 -5.08
C ALA A 96 -6.66 -6.22 -4.95
N PHE A 97 -6.98 -7.32 -4.26
CA PHE A 97 -6.14 -8.51 -4.15
C PHE A 97 -5.86 -9.14 -5.52
N LYS A 98 -6.91 -9.31 -6.34
CA LYS A 98 -6.78 -9.80 -7.71
C LYS A 98 -5.88 -8.89 -8.55
N THR A 99 -6.02 -7.56 -8.42
CA THR A 99 -5.12 -6.60 -9.07
C THR A 99 -3.68 -6.76 -8.60
N LEU A 100 -3.42 -6.83 -7.28
CA LEU A 100 -2.08 -7.03 -6.73
C LEU A 100 -1.45 -8.33 -7.25
N ARG A 101 -2.20 -9.44 -7.22
CA ARG A 101 -1.75 -10.74 -7.74
C ARG A 101 -1.38 -10.66 -9.23
N ALA A 102 -2.21 -10.00 -10.03
CA ALA A 102 -1.95 -9.83 -11.46
C ALA A 102 -0.73 -8.94 -11.74
N VAL A 103 -0.52 -7.87 -10.95
CA VAL A 103 0.68 -7.04 -11.01
C VAL A 103 1.94 -7.82 -10.65
N ILE A 104 1.91 -8.63 -9.58
CA ILE A 104 3.06 -9.47 -9.18
C ILE A 104 3.35 -10.54 -10.23
N THR A 105 2.31 -11.15 -10.80
CA THR A 105 2.45 -12.21 -11.80
C THR A 105 3.02 -11.65 -13.11
N SER A 106 2.46 -10.55 -13.63
CA SER A 106 2.96 -9.88 -14.84
C SER A 106 4.38 -9.34 -14.67
N ALA A 107 4.77 -8.95 -13.46
CA ALA A 107 6.13 -8.52 -13.16
C ALA A 107 7.20 -9.59 -13.42
N ARG A 108 6.84 -10.86 -13.29
CA ARG A 108 7.74 -12.00 -13.52
C ARG A 108 7.91 -12.33 -15.00
N LEU A 109 6.94 -11.94 -15.84
CA LEU A 109 6.88 -12.32 -17.26
C LEU A 109 7.43 -11.26 -18.21
N ILE A 110 7.51 -9.99 -17.77
CA ILE A 110 7.95 -8.88 -18.62
C ILE A 110 9.44 -8.58 -18.38
N PRO A 111 10.28 -8.55 -19.44
CA PRO A 111 11.66 -8.13 -19.32
C PRO A 111 11.77 -6.73 -18.70
N TRP A 112 12.69 -6.55 -17.75
CA TRP A 112 12.80 -5.31 -16.97
C TRP A 112 12.95 -4.03 -17.81
N ARG A 113 13.56 -4.11 -19.01
CA ARG A 113 13.71 -2.98 -19.94
C ARG A 113 12.40 -2.51 -20.59
N LYS A 114 11.38 -3.37 -20.62
CA LYS A 114 10.03 -3.09 -21.16
C LYS A 114 8.97 -3.04 -20.07
N ALA A 115 9.39 -3.08 -18.81
CA ALA A 115 8.50 -3.06 -17.67
C ALA A 115 7.75 -1.73 -17.62
N PRO A 116 6.40 -1.74 -17.69
CA PRO A 116 5.64 -0.53 -17.38
C PRO A 116 5.93 -0.10 -15.94
N SER A 117 5.78 1.19 -15.67
CA SER A 117 5.82 1.72 -14.30
C SER A 117 4.78 1.03 -13.42
N LEU A 118 4.98 1.10 -12.11
CA LEU A 118 4.05 0.43 -11.18
C LEU A 118 2.61 0.98 -11.29
N PRO A 119 2.38 2.31 -11.36
CA PRO A 119 1.03 2.83 -11.60
C PRO A 119 0.41 2.30 -12.90
N GLU A 120 1.17 2.22 -13.98
CA GLU A 120 0.69 1.66 -15.26
C GLU A 120 0.32 0.19 -15.14
N ARG A 121 1.12 -0.61 -14.43
CA ARG A 121 0.80 -2.02 -14.17
C ARG A 121 -0.51 -2.14 -13.37
N PHE A 122 -0.69 -1.33 -12.34
CA PHE A 122 -1.94 -1.32 -11.59
C PHE A 122 -3.13 -0.86 -12.44
N ALA A 123 -2.95 0.14 -13.31
CA ALA A 123 -3.97 0.59 -14.24
C ALA A 123 -4.36 -0.51 -15.26
N GLN A 124 -3.39 -1.22 -15.82
CA GLN A 124 -3.60 -2.32 -16.78
C GLN A 124 -4.29 -3.54 -16.14
N ASN A 125 -4.07 -3.77 -14.83
CA ASN A 125 -4.59 -4.93 -14.11
C ASN A 125 -5.80 -4.61 -13.20
N SER A 126 -6.27 -3.37 -13.17
CA SER A 126 -7.50 -2.96 -12.48
C SER A 126 -8.60 -2.78 -13.52
N PRO A 127 -9.63 -3.66 -13.58
CA PRO A 127 -10.68 -3.58 -14.61
C PRO A 127 -11.42 -2.24 -14.64
N GLU A 128 -11.52 -1.58 -13.50
CA GLU A 128 -12.20 -0.28 -13.32
C GLU A 128 -11.18 0.89 -13.29
N GLY A 129 -9.92 0.61 -13.62
CA GLY A 129 -8.83 1.57 -13.65
C GLY A 129 -8.31 1.99 -12.27
N MET A 130 -7.32 2.89 -12.29
CA MET A 130 -6.62 3.36 -11.09
C MET A 130 -7.50 4.29 -10.22
N LYS A 131 -8.39 5.08 -10.84
CA LYS A 131 -9.31 5.98 -10.12
C LYS A 131 -10.28 5.21 -9.22
N SER A 132 -10.85 4.09 -9.72
CA SER A 132 -11.73 3.24 -8.90
C SER A 132 -10.97 2.57 -7.75
N LEU A 133 -9.74 2.10 -8.02
CA LEU A 133 -8.90 1.49 -7.00
C LEU A 133 -8.56 2.48 -5.86
N ASP A 134 -8.20 3.72 -6.22
CA ASP A 134 -7.96 4.81 -5.26
C ASP A 134 -9.23 5.15 -4.46
N ALA A 135 -10.38 5.29 -5.13
CA ALA A 135 -11.65 5.58 -4.46
C ALA A 135 -12.03 4.49 -3.45
N ARG A 136 -11.85 3.22 -3.80
CA ARG A 136 -12.09 2.09 -2.88
C ARG A 136 -11.13 2.10 -1.70
N TRP A 137 -9.85 2.40 -1.94
CA TRP A 137 -8.86 2.50 -0.88
C TRP A 137 -9.19 3.60 0.11
N ARG A 138 -9.53 4.80 -0.37
CA ARG A 138 -9.97 5.92 0.47
C ARG A 138 -11.25 5.59 1.23
N ALA A 139 -12.23 4.96 0.59
CA ALA A 139 -13.45 4.51 1.25
C ALA A 139 -13.18 3.46 2.33
N TRP A 140 -12.21 2.56 2.12
CA TRP A 140 -11.76 1.62 3.13
C TRP A 140 -11.10 2.33 4.31
N ILE A 141 -10.21 3.31 4.08
CA ILE A 141 -9.60 4.12 5.16
C ILE A 141 -10.67 4.78 6.04
N ARG A 142 -11.73 5.34 5.44
CA ARG A 142 -12.85 5.95 6.22
C ARG A 142 -13.58 4.96 7.11
N LYS A 143 -13.63 3.69 6.71
CA LYS A 143 -14.33 2.62 7.43
C LYS A 143 -13.46 1.94 8.48
N LEU A 144 -12.15 2.24 8.52
CA LEU A 144 -11.29 1.71 9.57
C LEU A 144 -11.81 2.16 10.94
N PRO A 145 -11.83 1.25 11.92
CA PRO A 145 -12.31 1.55 13.27
C PRO A 145 -11.51 2.70 13.88
N TRP A 146 -12.21 3.80 14.12
CA TRP A 146 -11.66 4.94 14.82
C TRP A 146 -11.64 4.62 16.32
N THR A 147 -10.46 4.57 16.93
CA THR A 147 -10.34 4.43 18.38
C THR A 147 -10.33 5.82 19.03
N SER A 148 -11.52 6.36 19.32
CA SER A 148 -11.65 7.67 19.97
C SER A 148 -12.14 7.51 21.39
N SER A 149 -11.28 7.89 22.33
CA SER A 149 -11.67 8.66 23.50
C SER A 149 -12.05 10.12 23.17
N SER A 150 -12.05 10.55 21.89
CA SER A 150 -12.48 11.89 21.46
C SER A 150 -13.35 11.86 20.19
N LYS A 151 -14.67 11.94 20.39
CA LYS A 151 -15.66 12.11 19.31
C LYS A 151 -15.56 13.52 18.71
N LYS A 152 -15.11 13.62 17.47
CA LYS A 152 -15.71 14.51 16.45
C LYS A 152 -15.67 13.76 15.12
N ARG A 153 -16.84 13.43 14.56
CA ARG A 153 -16.95 12.83 13.22
C ARG A 153 -16.77 13.94 12.18
N CYS A 154 -15.99 13.65 11.15
CA CYS A 154 -16.09 14.31 9.85
C CYS A 154 -17.14 13.60 9.00
#